data_AF-A0A1R1BAK3-F1
#
_entry.id   AF-A0A1R1BAK3-F1
#
_cell.length_a   1.000
_cell.length_b   1.000
_cell.length_c   1.000
_cell.angle_alpha   90.00
_cell.angle_beta   90.00
_cell.angle_gamma   90.00
#
_symmetry.space_group_name_H-M   'P 1'
#
loop_
_entity.id
_entity.type
_entity.pdbx_description
1 polymer ?
#
loop_
_entity_poly.entity_id
_entity_poly.type
_entity_poly.pdbx_seq_one_letter_code
_entity_poly.pdbx_strand_id
1 'polypeptide(L)'
;MAVSKKFKRKIVRQGKVFYWYVKSDYDDEGKIKVYILSEDKKFIVAYEIGQVIKQQKKSPFLVVMGKEFVGFVGDHMDIRVQTPPIWDDLSATPSLVGNIIDWCYSEKKEIVLVNWKGELIWKYTVHDKRTL
;
A
#
# COMPACT_ATOMS: atom_id res chain seq x y z
N MET A 1 7.70 -17.95 10.10
CA MET A 1 7.13 -17.12 11.20
C MET A 1 5.64 -16.97 11.00
N ALA A 2 4.80 -17.49 11.90
CA ALA A 2 3.35 -17.39 11.79
C ALA A 2 2.85 -15.93 11.93
N VAL A 3 1.79 -15.58 11.21
CA VAL A 3 1.03 -14.35 11.42
C VAL A 3 0.00 -14.63 12.52
N SER A 4 0.02 -13.86 13.61
CA SER A 4 -1.06 -13.91 14.60
C SER A 4 -2.39 -13.57 13.92
N LYS A 5 -3.35 -14.49 13.97
CA LYS A 5 -4.67 -14.41 13.31
C LYS A 5 -5.68 -13.55 14.09
N LYS A 6 -5.38 -13.18 15.34
CA LYS A 6 -6.32 -12.41 16.18
C LYS A 6 -6.55 -11.02 15.57
N PHE A 7 -7.82 -10.65 15.40
CA PHE A 7 -8.31 -9.35 14.88
C PHE A 7 -7.94 -9.01 13.42
N LYS A 8 -7.54 -10.00 12.61
CA LYS A 8 -7.22 -9.78 11.19
C LYS A 8 -8.27 -10.43 10.29
N ARG A 9 -8.68 -9.71 9.25
CA ARG A 9 -9.57 -10.19 8.19
C ARG A 9 -8.71 -10.86 7.11
N LYS A 10 -9.20 -11.96 6.54
CA LYS A 10 -8.54 -12.69 5.45
C LYS A 10 -9.13 -12.24 4.11
N ILE A 11 -8.29 -12.11 3.09
CA ILE A 11 -8.71 -11.94 1.70
C ILE A 11 -7.79 -12.76 0.79
N VAL A 12 -8.33 -13.33 -0.28
CA VAL A 12 -7.56 -14.07 -1.29
C VAL A 12 -7.57 -13.26 -2.58
N ARG A 13 -6.38 -12.97 -3.11
CA ARG A 13 -6.18 -12.23 -4.36
C ARG A 13 -4.97 -12.80 -5.09
N GLN A 14 -5.02 -12.90 -6.41
CA GLN A 14 -3.89 -13.40 -7.23
C GLN A 14 -3.35 -14.77 -6.78
N GLY A 15 -4.24 -15.65 -6.30
CA GLY A 15 -3.85 -16.96 -5.76
C GLY A 15 -3.10 -16.93 -4.42
N LYS A 16 -2.88 -15.74 -3.83
CA LYS A 16 -2.18 -15.55 -2.55
C LYS A 16 -3.16 -15.19 -1.43
N VAL A 17 -2.81 -15.61 -0.21
CA VAL A 17 -3.55 -15.25 1.01
C VAL A 17 -2.96 -13.98 1.60
N PHE A 18 -3.82 -13.00 1.84
CA PHE A 18 -3.50 -11.78 2.55
C PHE A 18 -4.34 -11.66 3.83
N TYR A 19 -3.74 -10.99 4.81
CA TYR A 19 -4.38 -10.59 6.04
C TYR A 19 -4.38 -9.07 6.13
N TRP A 20 -5.47 -8.50 6.62
CA TRP A 20 -5.56 -7.07 6.83
C TRP A 20 -6.27 -6.72 8.11
N TYR A 21 -5.93 -5.57 8.67
CA TYR A 21 -6.55 -5.05 9.89
C TYR A 21 -6.47 -3.52 9.91
N VAL A 22 -7.35 -2.93 10.70
CA VAL A 22 -7.41 -1.49 10.91
C VAL A 22 -6.79 -1.18 12.26
N LYS A 23 -5.95 -0.15 12.33
CA LYS A 23 -5.41 0.36 13.59
C LYS A 23 -5.50 1.88 13.59
N SER A 24 -6.04 2.44 14.66
CA SER A 24 -5.91 3.86 14.96
C SER A 24 -4.55 4.11 15.57
N ASP A 25 -3.85 5.09 15.03
CA ASP A 25 -2.57 5.54 15.55
C ASP A 25 -2.83 6.79 16.38
N TYR A 26 -2.94 6.61 17.70
CA TYR A 26 -3.31 7.69 18.63
C TYR A 26 -2.23 8.78 18.69
N ASP A 27 -0.97 8.39 18.47
CA ASP A 27 0.17 9.30 18.42
C ASP A 27 0.22 10.11 17.12
N ASP A 28 -0.46 9.64 16.08
CA ASP A 28 -0.53 10.21 14.73
C ASP A 28 -1.87 10.95 14.53
N GLU A 29 -2.29 11.75 15.52
CA GLU A 29 -3.53 12.55 15.50
C GLU A 29 -4.83 11.73 15.30
N GLY A 30 -4.84 10.45 15.71
CA GLY A 30 -6.01 9.59 15.55
C GLY A 30 -6.25 9.13 14.11
N LYS A 31 -5.23 9.17 13.26
CA LYS A 31 -5.30 8.64 11.89
C LYS A 31 -5.62 7.15 11.90
N ILE A 32 -6.54 6.76 11.03
CA ILE A 32 -6.96 5.37 10.85
C ILE A 32 -6.17 4.80 9.68
N LYS A 33 -5.35 3.78 9.95
CA LYS A 33 -4.56 3.09 8.92
C LYS A 33 -5.06 1.66 8.71
N VAL A 34 -5.11 1.25 7.45
CA VAL A 34 -5.29 -0.15 7.05
C VAL A 34 -3.93 -0.75 6.79
N TYR A 35 -3.63 -1.83 7.50
CA TYR A 35 -2.44 -2.64 7.29
C TYR A 35 -2.81 -3.88 6.49
N ILE A 36 -2.02 -4.19 5.46
CA ILE A 36 -2.21 -5.38 4.61
C ILE A 36 -0.87 -6.13 4.56
N LEU A 37 -0.91 -7.43 4.75
CA LEU A 37 0.28 -8.28 4.72
C LEU A 37 -0.01 -9.65 4.10
N SER A 38 0.97 -10.21 3.41
CA SER A 38 0.93 -11.62 2.98
C SER A 38 1.20 -12.56 4.15
N GLU A 39 0.82 -13.83 4.00
CA GLU A 39 1.09 -14.88 4.99
C GLU A 39 2.60 -15.07 5.28
N ASP A 40 3.43 -14.96 4.25
CA ASP A 40 4.89 -15.05 4.35
C ASP A 40 5.57 -13.76 4.84
N LYS A 41 4.79 -12.69 5.07
CA LYS A 41 5.25 -11.34 5.47
C LYS A 41 6.23 -10.69 4.51
N LYS A 42 6.36 -11.18 3.27
CA LYS A 42 7.18 -10.51 2.25
C LYS A 42 6.48 -9.26 1.73
N PHE A 43 5.16 -9.30 1.58
CA PHE A 43 4.33 -8.14 1.29
C PHE A 43 3.82 -7.54 2.59
N ILE A 44 4.10 -6.26 2.83
CA ILE A 44 3.57 -5.50 3.97
C ILE A 44 3.37 -4.06 3.53
N VAL A 45 2.15 -3.56 3.59
CA VAL A 45 1.82 -2.17 3.25
C VAL A 45 0.84 -1.57 4.26
N ALA A 46 0.84 -0.24 4.36
CA ALA A 46 -0.12 0.52 5.14
C ALA A 46 -0.66 1.71 4.34
N TYR A 47 -1.97 1.95 4.47
CA TYR A 47 -2.69 3.02 3.80
C TYR A 47 -3.51 3.82 4.81
N GLU A 48 -3.47 5.16 4.76
CA GLU A 48 -4.29 6.02 5.62
C GLU A 48 -5.70 6.19 5.02
N ILE A 49 -6.74 5.95 5.81
CA ILE A 49 -8.14 6.11 5.39
C ILE A 49 -8.53 7.58 5.34
N GLY A 50 -9.31 7.94 4.31
CA GLY A 50 -9.74 9.30 4.01
C GLY A 50 -8.62 10.19 3.47
N GLN A 51 -7.51 9.62 3.04
CA GLN A 51 -6.37 10.36 2.52
C GLN A 51 -6.71 11.10 1.23
N VAL A 52 -7.52 10.52 0.35
CA VAL A 52 -7.95 11.15 -0.91
C VAL A 52 -8.69 12.47 -0.64
N ILE A 53 -9.58 12.47 0.35
CA ILE A 53 -10.41 13.65 0.69
C ILE A 53 -9.62 14.67 1.52
N LYS A 54 -8.79 14.22 2.47
CA LYS A 54 -8.01 15.12 3.34
C LYS A 54 -6.92 15.86 2.56
N GLN A 55 -6.35 15.23 1.53
CA GLN A 55 -5.17 15.72 0.83
C GLN A 55 -5.53 16.40 -0.51
N GLN A 56 -6.60 17.20 -0.59
CA GLN A 56 -7.02 17.90 -1.83
C GLN A 56 -5.92 18.67 -2.61
N LYS A 57 -4.74 18.91 -2.01
CA LYS A 57 -3.56 19.53 -2.65
C LYS A 57 -2.32 18.61 -2.78
N LYS A 58 -2.37 17.39 -2.25
CA LYS A 58 -1.24 16.46 -2.13
C LYS A 58 -1.63 15.08 -2.62
N SER A 59 -0.67 14.33 -3.12
CA SER A 59 -0.99 13.03 -3.68
C SER A 59 -1.12 11.98 -2.57
N PRO A 60 -2.18 11.15 -2.58
CA PRO A 60 -2.29 10.06 -1.65
C PRO A 60 -1.13 9.08 -1.85
N PHE A 61 -0.75 8.36 -0.79
CA PHE A 61 0.38 7.47 -0.82
C PHE A 61 0.17 6.23 0.03
N LEU A 62 0.85 5.16 -0.37
CA LEU A 62 0.92 3.90 0.33
C LEU A 62 2.30 3.78 0.96
N VAL A 63 2.34 3.40 2.23
CA VAL A 63 3.58 3.05 2.93
C VAL A 63 3.90 1.59 2.65
N VAL A 64 5.05 1.30 2.06
CA VAL A 64 5.53 -0.05 1.76
C VAL A 64 6.63 -0.42 2.74
N MET A 65 6.33 -1.40 3.60
CA MET A 65 7.25 -1.89 4.64
C MET A 65 7.82 -3.27 4.30
N GLY A 66 7.17 -4.01 3.41
CA GLY A 66 7.59 -5.33 2.96
C GLY A 66 8.64 -5.27 1.86
N LYS A 67 9.30 -6.40 1.64
CA LYS A 67 10.31 -6.58 0.57
C LYS A 67 9.68 -6.85 -0.80
N GLU A 68 8.43 -7.28 -0.85
CA GLU A 68 7.72 -7.60 -2.09
C GLU A 68 6.83 -6.43 -2.51
N PHE A 69 7.25 -5.72 -3.57
CA PHE A 69 6.44 -4.71 -4.25
C PHE A 69 6.79 -4.71 -5.74
N VAL A 70 5.84 -5.10 -6.60
CA VAL A 70 6.09 -5.27 -8.04
C VAL A 70 6.49 -3.93 -8.67
N GLY A 71 7.59 -3.95 -9.41
CA GLY A 71 8.15 -2.78 -10.10
C GLY A 71 9.19 -2.00 -9.30
N PHE A 72 9.40 -2.32 -8.01
CA PHE A 72 10.42 -1.69 -7.18
C PHE A 72 11.42 -2.74 -6.68
N VAL A 73 12.71 -2.52 -6.99
CA VAL A 73 13.82 -3.31 -6.45
C VAL A 73 14.69 -2.35 -5.65
N GLY A 74 14.50 -2.33 -4.34
CA GLY A 74 15.29 -1.50 -3.43
C GLY A 74 15.39 -2.15 -2.07
N ASP A 75 16.50 -1.90 -1.38
CA ASP A 75 16.77 -2.44 -0.04
C ASP A 75 16.13 -1.61 1.09
N HIS A 76 15.40 -0.54 0.71
CA HIS A 76 14.76 0.37 1.64
C HIS A 76 13.41 -0.17 2.11
N MET A 77 13.33 -0.44 3.41
CA MET A 77 12.08 -0.63 4.13
C MET A 77 11.47 0.73 4.46
N ASP A 78 10.15 0.86 4.44
CA ASP A 78 9.38 2.09 4.75
C ASP A 78 9.40 3.20 3.66
N ILE A 79 9.30 2.80 2.39
CA ILE A 79 9.11 3.77 1.29
C ILE A 79 7.65 4.22 1.20
N ARG A 80 7.41 5.43 0.69
CA ARG A 80 6.07 5.96 0.43
C ARG A 80 5.89 6.10 -1.07
N VAL A 81 4.91 5.39 -1.62
CA VAL A 81 4.63 5.36 -3.05
C VAL A 81 3.30 6.06 -3.30
N GLN A 82 3.26 7.02 -4.20
CA GLN A 82 2.04 7.69 -4.61
C GLN A 82 1.03 6.69 -5.16
N THR A 83 -0.23 6.82 -4.72
CA THR A 83 -1.34 5.99 -5.17
C THR A 83 -2.27 6.77 -6.09
N PRO A 84 -3.12 6.08 -6.88
CA PRO A 84 -4.16 6.73 -7.66
C PRO A 84 -5.12 7.52 -6.76
N PRO A 85 -5.48 8.77 -7.11
CA PRO A 85 -6.38 9.61 -6.31
C PRO A 85 -7.87 9.27 -6.51
N ILE A 86 -8.17 8.07 -6.99
CA ILE A 86 -9.52 7.64 -7.41
C ILE A 86 -10.11 6.56 -6.49
N TRP A 87 -9.40 6.18 -5.43
CA TRP A 87 -9.90 5.18 -4.50
C TRP A 87 -10.98 5.78 -3.61
N ASP A 88 -12.11 5.07 -3.48
CA ASP A 88 -13.07 5.33 -2.42
C ASP A 88 -12.48 4.84 -1.08
N ASP A 89 -11.90 5.78 -0.35
CA ASP A 89 -11.20 5.55 0.90
C ASP A 89 -11.90 6.13 2.11
N LEU A 90 -13.22 6.36 2.03
CA LEU A 90 -14.03 6.83 3.16
C LEU A 90 -14.02 5.85 4.34
N SER A 91 -13.87 4.56 4.06
CA SER A 91 -13.82 3.52 5.08
C SER A 91 -12.98 2.32 4.67
N ALA A 92 -12.51 1.55 5.66
CA ALA A 92 -11.72 0.35 5.44
C ALA A 92 -12.62 -0.83 4.99
N THR A 93 -12.76 -1.01 3.68
CA THR A 93 -13.58 -2.06 3.07
C THR A 93 -12.73 -3.18 2.45
N PRO A 94 -13.27 -4.41 2.31
CA PRO A 94 -12.61 -5.46 1.52
C PRO A 94 -12.33 -5.05 0.08
N SER A 95 -13.19 -4.20 -0.52
CA SER A 95 -13.03 -3.69 -1.88
C SER A 95 -11.83 -2.76 -2.00
N LEU A 96 -11.67 -1.80 -1.08
CA LEU A 96 -10.49 -0.93 -1.03
C LEU A 96 -9.21 -1.75 -0.85
N VAL A 97 -9.21 -2.71 0.08
CA VAL A 97 -8.07 -3.62 0.29
C VAL A 97 -7.74 -4.42 -0.97
N GLY A 98 -8.75 -4.92 -1.68
CA GLY A 98 -8.58 -5.59 -2.97
C GLY A 98 -7.91 -4.68 -4.00
N ASN A 99 -8.42 -3.44 -4.15
CA ASN A 99 -7.86 -2.45 -5.08
C ASN A 99 -6.40 -2.12 -4.77
N ILE A 100 -6.05 -1.98 -3.49
CA ILE A 100 -4.67 -1.73 -3.06
C ILE A 100 -3.77 -2.91 -3.46
N ILE A 101 -4.18 -4.15 -3.17
CA ILE A 101 -3.42 -5.35 -3.53
C ILE A 101 -3.24 -5.43 -5.04
N ASP A 102 -4.34 -5.31 -5.80
CA ASP A 102 -4.31 -5.42 -7.25
C ASP A 102 -3.40 -4.33 -7.87
N TRP A 103 -3.43 -3.12 -7.34
CA TRP A 103 -2.50 -2.06 -7.75
C TRP A 103 -1.04 -2.37 -7.39
N CYS A 104 -0.76 -2.86 -6.18
CA CYS A 104 0.60 -3.21 -5.75
C CYS A 104 1.27 -4.28 -6.62
N TYR A 105 0.48 -5.17 -7.22
CA TYR A 105 0.98 -6.24 -8.09
C TYR A 105 0.84 -5.94 -9.59
N SER A 106 0.20 -4.82 -9.96
CA SER A 106 0.15 -4.39 -11.37
C SER A 106 1.55 -4.09 -11.90
N GLU A 107 1.92 -4.67 -13.04
CA GLU A 107 3.17 -4.36 -13.77
C GLU A 107 3.08 -3.06 -14.57
N LYS A 108 1.84 -2.62 -14.87
CA LYS A 108 1.56 -1.42 -15.66
C LYS A 108 1.30 -0.22 -14.75
N LYS A 109 2.23 0.07 -13.85
CA LYS A 109 2.16 1.27 -13.00
C LYS A 109 3.47 2.03 -12.99
N GLU A 110 3.35 3.34 -12.86
CA GLU A 110 4.46 4.20 -12.53
C GLU A 110 4.64 4.26 -11.01
N ILE A 111 5.88 4.21 -10.54
CA ILE A 111 6.20 4.23 -9.12
C ILE A 111 6.78 5.59 -8.80
N VAL A 112 6.00 6.41 -8.12
CA VAL A 112 6.40 7.76 -7.70
C VAL A 112 6.66 7.72 -6.20
N LEU A 113 7.90 7.97 -5.78
CA LEU A 113 8.25 8.06 -4.37
C LEU A 113 7.95 9.46 -3.85
N VAL A 114 7.33 9.52 -2.69
CA VAL A 114 6.97 10.77 -2.02
C VAL A 114 7.50 10.82 -0.59
N ASN A 115 7.61 12.01 -0.02
CA ASN A 115 7.95 12.19 1.39
C ASN A 115 6.72 11.97 2.29
N TRP A 116 6.90 12.13 3.61
CA TRP A 116 5.81 12.04 4.59
C TRP A 116 4.70 13.09 4.39
N LYS A 117 4.99 14.16 3.64
CA LYS A 117 4.05 15.21 3.24
C LYS A 117 3.32 14.88 1.93
N GLY A 118 3.61 13.76 1.27
CA GLY A 118 3.07 13.44 -0.06
C GLY A 118 3.67 14.26 -1.20
N GLU A 119 4.83 14.90 -0.98
CA GLU A 119 5.55 15.68 -2.00
C GLU A 119 6.56 14.77 -2.72
N LEU A 120 6.70 14.95 -4.04
CA LEU A 120 7.58 14.16 -4.89
C LEU A 120 9.03 14.17 -4.38
N ILE A 121 9.60 12.99 -4.17
CA ILE A 121 11.04 12.79 -3.97
C ILE A 121 11.68 12.32 -5.28
N TRP A 122 11.13 11.26 -5.89
CA TRP A 122 11.73 10.60 -7.05
C TRP A 122 10.70 9.82 -7.87
N LYS A 123 10.97 9.59 -9.16
CA LYS A 123 10.08 8.86 -10.09
C LYS A 123 10.80 7.69 -10.75
N TYR A 124 10.21 6.49 -10.67
CA TYR A 124 10.65 5.30 -11.39
C TYR A 124 9.57 4.91 -12.40
N THR A 125 9.95 4.84 -13.68
CA THR A 125 9.12 4.20 -14.70
C THR A 125 9.55 2.74 -14.79
N VAL A 126 8.63 1.80 -14.51
CA VAL A 126 8.88 0.38 -14.72
C VAL A 126 8.98 0.15 -16.23
N HIS A 127 10.21 0.13 -16.76
CA HIS A 127 10.42 -0.25 -18.15
C HIS A 127 10.19 -1.76 -18.28
N ASP A 128 9.23 -2.10 -19.14
CA ASP A 128 8.93 -3.46 -19.59
C ASP A 128 10.23 -4.14 -20.03
N LYS A 129 10.76 -5.05 -19.22
CA LYS A 129 11.81 -5.98 -19.67
C LYS A 129 11.15 -7.06 -20.52
N ARG A 130 10.66 -6.65 -21.69
CA ARG A 130 10.43 -7.54 -22.83
C ARG A 130 11.42 -7.18 -23.91
N THR A 131 12.55 -7.88 -23.91
CA THR A 131 13.20 -8.34 -25.15
C THR A 131 14.27 -9.37 -24.81
N LEU A 132 13.93 -10.61 -25.14
CA LEU A 132 14.73 -11.74 -25.62
C LEU A 132 16.03 -12.10 -24.89
#